data_AF-A0A345WUE9-F1
#
_entry.id   AF-A0A345WUE9-F1
#
_cell.length_a   1.000
_cell.length_b   1.000
_cell.length_c   1.000
_cell.angle_alpha   90.00
_cell.angle_beta   90.00
_cell.angle_gamma   90.00
#
_symmetry.space_group_name_H-M   'P 1'
#
loop_
_entity.id
_entity.type
_entity.pdbx_description
1 polymer ?
#
loop_
_entity_poly.entity_id
_entity_poly.type
_entity_poly.pdbx_seq_one_letter_code
_entity_poly.pdbx_strand_id
1 'polypeptide(L)'
;MGDWSLIGVRFALYVTLAALFGLAAFSLYGLRARERGDALALRPWFIASAGLSLLFSGAWVVLMASSMAGTPAWPIDREAVGALLTGSAIGAAWKLRMVMVALAALAALVAGGRGIWLSIVALCSAVALATLAWTGHGAMDEAVMGWVHLIVDILHLIASGAWVGALLGLLLLVSRPAARVDAAHLGLTHRALHGFGAIGTVVVGTILVTGLVNGWMLVGIGNLATLPATLYGQLLIAKLALFVAMLGLASLNRFRLTPAFERSIAADDHKGALGALRTSLAIETACVIAVLGLIAWLGTLAPPASAM
;
A
#
# COMPACT_ATOMS: atom_id res chain seq x y z
N MET A 1 23.67 8.39 13.15
CA MET A 1 22.21 8.33 13.43
C MET A 1 21.40 8.12 12.14
N GLY A 2 21.94 7.39 11.14
CA GLY A 2 21.68 7.68 9.71
C GLY A 2 20.46 7.05 9.04
N ASP A 3 20.01 5.86 9.42
CA ASP A 3 19.06 5.12 8.57
C ASP A 3 17.60 5.18 9.04
N TRP A 4 17.35 5.35 10.34
CA TRP A 4 16.00 5.24 10.90
C TRP A 4 15.03 6.31 10.39
N SER A 5 15.51 7.54 10.15
CA SER A 5 14.70 8.61 9.58
C SER A 5 14.27 8.30 8.15
N LEU A 6 15.17 7.75 7.33
CA LEU A 6 14.85 7.38 5.95
C LEU A 6 13.89 6.19 5.93
N ILE A 7 14.11 5.18 6.78
CA ILE A 7 13.20 4.03 6.94
C ILE A 7 11.81 4.52 7.37
N GLY A 8 11.72 5.39 8.38
CA GLY A 8 10.46 5.93 8.89
C GLY A 8 9.69 6.72 7.83
N VAL A 9 10.38 7.57 7.05
CA VAL A 9 9.75 8.33 5.96
C VAL A 9 9.32 7.42 4.81
N ARG A 10 10.12 6.40 4.44
CA ARG A 10 9.73 5.39 3.44
C ARG A 10 8.48 4.64 3.87
N PHE A 11 8.44 4.18 5.12
CA PHE A 11 7.27 3.53 5.72
C PHE A 11 6.03 4.43 5.63
N ALA A 12 6.16 5.68 6.08
CA ALA A 12 5.06 6.63 6.06
C ALA A 12 4.55 6.92 4.63
N LEU A 13 5.46 7.00 3.64
CA LEU A 13 5.11 7.13 2.23
C LEU A 13 4.33 5.92 1.71
N TYR A 14 4.78 4.70 2.00
CA TYR A 14 4.06 3.50 1.59
C TYR A 14 2.65 3.47 2.18
N VAL A 15 2.50 3.74 3.47
CA VAL A 15 1.20 3.76 4.15
C VAL A 15 0.27 4.81 3.55
N THR A 16 0.74 6.06 3.40
CA THR A 16 -0.10 7.18 2.98
C THR A 16 -0.52 7.11 1.51
N LEU A 17 0.38 6.69 0.62
CA LEU A 17 0.06 6.48 -0.79
C LEU A 17 -0.83 5.25 -1.00
N ALA A 18 -0.57 4.15 -0.29
CA ALA A 18 -1.41 2.96 -0.35
C ALA A 18 -2.82 3.22 0.21
N ALA A 19 -2.93 4.00 1.29
CA ALA A 19 -4.23 4.41 1.84
C ALA A 19 -4.99 5.30 0.84
N LEU A 20 -4.34 6.30 0.24
CA LEU A 20 -4.96 7.19 -0.74
C LEU A 20 -5.48 6.41 -1.96
N PHE A 21 -4.62 5.59 -2.57
CA PHE A 21 -4.96 4.78 -3.73
C PHE A 21 -5.98 3.71 -3.42
N GLY A 22 -5.67 2.85 -2.45
CA GLY A 22 -6.46 1.67 -2.18
C GLY A 22 -7.85 2.02 -1.65
N LEU A 23 -8.00 3.09 -0.84
CA LEU A 23 -9.33 3.52 -0.38
C LEU A 23 -10.17 4.07 -1.54
N ALA A 24 -9.55 4.78 -2.49
CA ALA A 24 -10.23 5.25 -3.70
C ALA A 24 -10.64 4.07 -4.59
N ALA A 25 -9.75 3.11 -4.82
CA ALA A 25 -10.04 1.88 -5.55
C ALA A 25 -11.17 1.07 -4.89
N PHE A 26 -11.07 0.83 -3.57
CA PHE A 26 -12.10 0.16 -2.77
C PHE A 26 -13.46 0.83 -2.89
N SER A 27 -13.50 2.16 -2.87
CA SER A 27 -14.75 2.91 -3.03
C SER A 27 -15.38 2.77 -4.42
N LEU A 28 -14.59 2.47 -5.46
CA LEU A 28 -15.09 2.26 -6.82
C LEU A 28 -15.69 0.87 -6.99
N TYR A 29 -14.99 -0.18 -6.55
CA TYR A 29 -15.45 -1.56 -6.76
C TYR A 29 -16.33 -2.10 -5.63
N GLY A 30 -16.13 -1.62 -4.39
CA GLY A 30 -16.77 -2.16 -3.18
C GLY A 30 -18.05 -1.43 -2.79
N LEU A 31 -18.27 -0.21 -3.29
CA LEU A 31 -19.43 0.63 -2.96
C LEU A 31 -20.19 1.05 -4.21
N ARG A 32 -21.53 1.02 -4.14
CA ARG A 32 -22.41 1.54 -5.20
C ARG A 32 -22.41 3.08 -5.20
N ALA A 33 -22.73 3.69 -6.34
CA ALA A 33 -22.71 5.15 -6.49
C ALA A 33 -23.50 5.91 -5.41
N ARG A 34 -24.67 5.38 -4.99
CA ARG A 34 -25.50 5.98 -3.93
C ARG A 34 -24.90 5.81 -2.52
N GLU A 35 -24.06 4.81 -2.32
CA GLU A 35 -23.46 4.47 -1.01
C GLU A 35 -22.16 5.25 -0.76
N ARG A 36 -21.48 5.71 -1.81
CA ARG A 36 -20.17 6.38 -1.73
C ARG A 36 -20.16 7.69 -0.93
N GLY A 37 -21.31 8.35 -0.80
CA GLY A 37 -21.46 9.59 0.00
C GLY A 37 -21.74 9.33 1.47
N ASP A 38 -22.51 8.28 1.78
CA ASP A 38 -23.11 8.09 3.11
C ASP A 38 -22.47 6.94 3.90
N ALA A 39 -21.82 5.99 3.23
CA ALA A 39 -21.23 4.82 3.87
C ALA A 39 -19.94 5.15 4.62
N LEU A 40 -19.11 6.04 4.07
CA LEU A 40 -17.83 6.44 4.61
C LEU A 40 -17.61 7.94 4.35
N ALA A 41 -17.14 8.68 5.36
CA ALA A 41 -16.64 10.04 5.17
C ALA A 41 -15.27 9.99 4.48
N LEU A 42 -15.24 9.67 3.17
CA LEU A 42 -14.00 9.41 2.42
C LEU A 42 -13.14 10.66 2.21
N ARG A 43 -13.77 11.83 2.10
CA ARG A 43 -13.09 13.10 1.83
C ARG A 43 -11.97 13.42 2.84
N PRO A 44 -12.19 13.42 4.18
CA PRO A 44 -11.11 13.69 5.13
C PRO A 44 -9.97 12.67 5.01
N TRP A 45 -10.26 11.38 4.75
CA TRP A 45 -9.23 10.37 4.54
C TRP A 45 -8.39 10.63 3.30
N PHE A 46 -9.00 11.03 2.18
CA PHE A 46 -8.26 11.38 0.97
C PHE A 46 -7.39 12.63 1.17
N ILE A 47 -7.95 13.68 1.77
CA ILE A 47 -7.20 14.93 2.00
C ILE A 47 -6.06 14.72 3.00
N ALA A 48 -6.31 14.00 4.09
CA ALA A 48 -5.26 13.68 5.07
C ALA A 48 -4.16 12.81 4.43
N SER A 49 -4.54 11.75 3.71
CA SER A 49 -3.56 10.86 3.07
C SER A 49 -2.75 11.57 1.99
N ALA A 50 -3.38 12.43 1.18
CA ALA A 50 -2.68 13.23 0.16
C ALA A 50 -1.75 14.28 0.81
N GLY A 51 -2.22 15.02 1.82
CA GLY A 51 -1.42 16.00 2.54
C GLY A 51 -0.19 15.37 3.21
N LEU A 52 -0.38 14.23 3.89
CA LEU A 52 0.72 13.48 4.47
C LEU A 52 1.67 12.90 3.39
N SER A 53 1.15 12.42 2.26
CA SER A 53 1.97 11.93 1.15
C SER A 53 2.86 13.03 0.57
N LEU A 54 2.34 14.25 0.43
CA LEU A 54 3.12 15.42 -0.01
C LEU A 54 4.22 15.76 1.01
N LEU A 55 3.84 15.84 2.29
CA LEU A 55 4.78 16.13 3.38
C LEU A 55 5.93 15.12 3.44
N PHE A 56 5.61 13.82 3.48
CA PHE A 56 6.62 12.77 3.55
C PHE A 56 7.44 12.66 2.27
N SER A 57 6.88 13.02 1.10
CA SER A 57 7.66 13.06 -0.15
C SER A 57 8.69 14.19 -0.13
N GLY A 58 8.31 15.35 0.44
CA GLY A 58 9.24 16.47 0.67
C GLY A 58 10.35 16.12 1.65
N ALA A 59 10.01 15.47 2.77
CA ALA A 59 11.01 14.98 3.71
C ALA A 59 11.94 13.93 3.07
N TRP A 60 11.38 13.02 2.28
CA TRP A 60 12.13 11.94 1.65
C TRP A 60 13.19 12.45 0.67
N VAL A 61 12.87 13.44 -0.17
CA VAL A 61 13.85 13.93 -1.17
C VAL A 61 15.05 14.60 -0.50
N VAL A 62 14.83 15.30 0.61
CA VAL A 62 15.92 15.89 1.40
C VAL A 62 16.78 14.79 2.01
N LEU A 63 16.16 13.81 2.69
CA LEU A 63 16.90 12.70 3.30
C LEU A 63 17.66 11.86 2.27
N MET A 64 17.06 11.60 1.11
CA MET A 64 17.68 10.86 0.03
C MET A 64 18.87 11.63 -0.57
N ALA A 65 18.70 12.92 -0.87
CA ALA A 65 19.78 13.76 -1.38
C ALA A 65 20.96 13.82 -0.40
N SER A 66 20.69 14.03 0.90
CA SER A 66 21.71 14.02 1.95
C SER A 66 22.41 12.67 2.07
N SER A 67 21.65 11.56 1.99
CA SER A 67 22.21 10.21 2.01
C SER A 67 23.15 9.95 0.81
N MET A 68 22.78 10.41 -0.39
CA MET A 68 23.59 10.25 -1.59
C MET A 68 24.83 11.16 -1.58
N ALA A 69 24.71 12.38 -1.04
CA ALA A 69 25.80 13.33 -0.92
C ALA A 69 26.74 13.04 0.27
N GLY A 70 26.36 12.14 1.17
CA GLY A 70 27.10 11.86 2.40
C GLY A 70 27.10 13.03 3.39
N THR A 71 26.10 13.93 3.31
CA THR A 71 25.98 15.13 4.13
C THR A 71 24.87 14.99 5.18
N PRO A 72 24.89 15.78 6.29
CA PRO A 72 23.79 15.82 7.23
C PRO A 72 22.47 16.28 6.58
N ALA A 73 21.33 15.81 7.10
CA ALA A 73 20.01 16.25 6.63
C ALA A 73 19.68 17.71 6.94
N TRP A 74 20.41 18.31 7.88
CA TRP A 74 20.27 19.71 8.27
C TRP A 74 21.65 20.36 8.46
N PRO A 75 21.86 21.59 7.94
CA PRO A 75 20.96 22.36 7.07
C PRO A 75 20.72 21.70 5.70
N ILE A 76 19.61 22.02 5.04
CA ILE A 76 19.25 21.42 3.75
C ILE A 76 20.27 21.84 2.68
N ASP A 77 20.97 20.86 2.12
CA ASP A 77 21.85 21.04 0.96
C ASP A 77 21.01 21.21 -0.31
N ARG A 78 20.85 22.47 -0.74
CA ARG A 78 20.03 22.83 -1.91
C ARG A 78 20.66 22.35 -3.22
N GLU A 79 21.99 22.24 -3.27
CA GLU A 79 22.70 21.80 -4.46
C GLU A 79 22.51 20.30 -4.64
N ALA A 80 22.67 19.50 -3.57
CA ALA A 80 22.41 18.07 -3.60
C ALA A 80 20.94 17.76 -3.96
N VAL A 81 19.97 18.47 -3.36
CA VAL A 81 18.55 18.31 -3.71
C VAL A 81 18.29 18.73 -5.16
N GLY A 82 18.88 19.84 -5.60
CA GLY A 82 18.76 20.32 -6.98
C GLY A 82 19.28 19.30 -7.99
N ALA A 83 20.48 18.76 -7.75
CA ALA A 83 21.11 17.75 -8.58
C ALA A 83 20.27 16.47 -8.66
N LEU A 84 19.72 15.99 -7.54
CA LEU A 84 18.83 14.82 -7.53
C LEU A 84 17.57 15.07 -8.37
N LEU A 85 16.95 16.25 -8.27
CA LEU A 85 15.70 16.58 -8.96
C LEU A 85 15.84 16.84 -10.47
N THR A 86 17.01 17.28 -10.92
CA THR A 86 17.26 17.61 -12.34
C THR A 86 18.00 16.50 -13.07
N GLY A 87 18.92 15.81 -12.41
CA GLY A 87 19.87 14.89 -13.05
C GLY A 87 19.49 13.40 -13.00
N SER A 88 18.36 13.02 -12.39
CA SER A 88 18.03 11.61 -12.18
C SER A 88 16.60 11.22 -12.56
N ALA A 89 16.42 9.96 -12.96
CA ALA A 89 15.10 9.35 -13.13
C ALA A 89 14.29 9.36 -11.83
N ILE A 90 14.96 9.23 -10.68
CA ILE A 90 14.38 9.36 -9.34
C ILE A 90 13.74 10.75 -9.15
N GLY A 91 14.44 11.81 -9.58
CA GLY A 91 13.93 13.18 -9.55
C GLY A 91 12.70 13.38 -10.44
N ALA A 92 12.70 12.80 -11.64
CA ALA A 92 11.54 12.83 -12.53
C ALA A 92 10.33 12.10 -11.92
N ALA A 93 10.53 10.90 -11.37
CA ALA A 93 9.50 10.13 -10.69
C ALA A 93 8.95 10.88 -9.46
N TRP A 94 9.81 11.52 -8.67
CA TRP A 94 9.40 12.36 -7.55
C TRP A 94 8.53 13.54 -7.99
N LYS A 95 8.91 14.27 -9.05
CA LYS A 95 8.13 15.39 -9.59
C LYS A 95 6.74 14.92 -10.05
N LEU A 96 6.70 13.81 -10.79
CA LEU A 96 5.44 13.21 -11.24
C LEU A 96 4.55 12.84 -10.05
N ARG A 97 5.11 12.22 -9.02
CA ARG A 97 4.38 11.89 -7.78
C ARG A 97 3.75 13.12 -7.14
N MET A 98 4.47 14.24 -7.05
CA MET A 98 3.96 15.49 -6.49
C MET A 98 2.79 16.05 -7.28
N VAL A 99 2.90 16.09 -8.60
CA VAL A 99 1.79 16.52 -9.45
C VAL A 99 0.59 15.59 -9.28
N MET A 100 0.80 14.27 -9.32
CA MET A 100 -0.29 13.30 -9.22
C MET A 100 -0.99 13.31 -7.86
N VAL A 101 -0.26 13.44 -6.74
CA VAL A 101 -0.87 13.55 -5.41
C VAL A 101 -1.65 14.87 -5.28
N ALA A 102 -1.14 15.98 -5.83
CA ALA A 102 -1.86 17.25 -5.83
C ALA A 102 -3.16 17.17 -6.65
N LEU A 103 -3.12 16.57 -7.84
CA LEU A 103 -4.32 16.33 -8.66
C LEU A 103 -5.32 15.42 -7.96
N ALA A 104 -4.87 14.36 -7.28
CA ALA A 104 -5.72 13.50 -6.46
C ALA A 104 -6.39 14.29 -5.33
N ALA A 105 -5.65 15.17 -4.65
CA ALA A 105 -6.21 16.03 -3.60
C ALA A 105 -7.28 16.99 -4.14
N LEU A 106 -7.02 17.65 -5.26
CA LEU A 106 -7.98 18.55 -5.92
C LEU A 106 -9.25 17.80 -6.36
N ALA A 107 -9.09 16.63 -6.98
CA ALA A 107 -10.22 15.77 -7.36
C ALA A 107 -11.02 15.32 -6.13
N ALA A 108 -10.35 15.00 -5.01
CA ALA A 108 -11.01 14.61 -3.76
C ALA A 108 -11.85 15.75 -3.14
N LEU A 109 -11.46 17.01 -3.33
CA LEU A 109 -12.24 18.17 -2.86
C LEU A 109 -13.60 18.29 -3.57
N VAL A 110 -13.65 17.94 -4.86
CA VAL A 110 -14.86 18.07 -5.70
C VAL A 110 -15.61 16.77 -5.90
N ALA A 111 -15.09 15.65 -5.38
CA ALA A 111 -15.63 14.33 -5.66
C ALA A 111 -17.11 14.19 -5.29
N GLY A 112 -17.51 14.64 -4.10
CA GLY A 112 -18.92 14.69 -3.68
C GLY A 112 -19.72 13.40 -3.95
N GLY A 113 -19.09 12.22 -3.82
CA GLY A 113 -19.68 10.91 -4.12
C GLY A 113 -19.76 10.52 -5.61
N ARG A 114 -19.37 11.40 -6.54
CA ARG A 114 -19.40 11.18 -7.99
C ARG A 114 -18.30 10.23 -8.42
N GLY A 115 -18.66 9.19 -9.17
CA GLY A 115 -17.75 8.12 -9.59
C GLY A 115 -16.58 8.59 -10.46
N ILE A 116 -16.76 9.61 -11.30
CA ILE A 116 -15.70 10.10 -12.20
C ILE A 116 -14.54 10.72 -11.43
N TRP A 117 -14.83 11.57 -10.44
CA TRP A 117 -13.79 12.19 -9.61
C TRP A 117 -13.08 11.17 -8.73
N LEU A 118 -13.80 10.18 -8.20
CA LEU A 118 -13.18 9.07 -7.48
C LEU A 118 -12.26 8.24 -8.39
N SER A 119 -12.62 8.07 -9.66
CA SER A 119 -11.77 7.41 -10.66
C SER A 119 -10.50 8.22 -10.94
N ILE A 120 -10.60 9.55 -10.99
CA ILE A 120 -9.44 10.45 -11.10
C ILE A 120 -8.55 10.33 -9.85
N VAL A 121 -9.13 10.34 -8.64
CA VAL A 121 -8.37 10.14 -7.39
C VAL A 121 -7.62 8.80 -7.45
N ALA A 122 -8.31 7.71 -7.81
CA ALA A 122 -7.72 6.37 -7.89
C ALA A 122 -6.61 6.30 -8.95
N LEU A 123 -6.82 6.87 -10.14
CA LEU A 123 -5.82 6.85 -11.21
C LEU A 123 -4.58 7.68 -10.84
N CYS A 124 -4.76 8.92 -10.40
CA CYS A 124 -3.65 9.79 -10.01
C CYS A 124 -2.85 9.17 -8.85
N SER A 125 -3.53 8.65 -7.82
CA SER A 125 -2.85 8.00 -6.70
C SER A 125 -2.19 6.67 -7.08
N ALA A 126 -2.72 5.91 -8.04
CA ALA A 126 -2.06 4.73 -8.60
C ALA A 126 -0.75 5.10 -9.30
N VAL A 127 -0.77 6.14 -10.13
CA VAL A 127 0.45 6.66 -10.78
C VAL A 127 1.45 7.14 -9.73
N ALA A 128 0.98 7.91 -8.73
CA ALA A 128 1.83 8.35 -7.63
C ALA A 128 2.47 7.17 -6.86
N LEU A 129 1.72 6.10 -6.60
CA LEU A 129 2.24 4.90 -5.95
C LEU A 129 3.25 4.16 -6.85
N ALA A 130 2.98 4.06 -8.15
CA ALA A 130 3.89 3.44 -9.13
C ALA A 130 5.25 4.15 -9.22
N THR A 131 5.30 5.47 -9.01
CA THR A 131 6.57 6.22 -9.00
C THR A 131 7.56 5.74 -7.95
N LEU A 132 7.10 5.05 -6.89
CA LEU A 132 8.01 4.49 -5.87
C LEU A 132 8.91 3.39 -6.45
N ALA A 133 8.52 2.71 -7.53
CA ALA A 133 9.33 1.69 -8.17
C ALA A 133 10.67 2.24 -8.71
N TRP A 134 10.70 3.51 -9.12
CA TRP A 134 11.93 4.20 -9.54
C TRP A 134 12.92 4.45 -8.41
N THR A 135 12.50 4.32 -7.16
CA THR A 135 13.38 4.44 -5.99
C THR A 135 13.95 3.10 -5.54
N GLY A 136 13.63 2.02 -6.27
CA GLY A 136 14.14 0.67 -6.06
C GLY A 136 15.22 0.28 -7.08
N HIS A 137 15.75 -0.93 -6.92
CA HIS A 137 16.88 -1.44 -7.69
C HIS A 137 16.58 -1.67 -9.18
N GLY A 138 15.29 -1.79 -9.57
CA GLY A 138 14.89 -2.01 -10.95
C GLY A 138 15.13 -0.83 -11.91
N ALA A 139 15.29 0.40 -11.39
CA ALA A 139 15.60 1.57 -12.22
C ALA A 139 17.10 1.77 -12.47
N MET A 140 17.96 0.92 -11.90
CA MET A 140 19.42 1.04 -12.00
C MET A 140 20.01 0.33 -13.23
N ASP A 141 19.28 -0.61 -13.85
CA ASP A 141 19.75 -1.36 -15.01
C ASP A 141 19.10 -0.84 -16.32
N GLU A 142 19.91 -0.34 -17.26
CA GLU A 142 19.43 0.10 -18.59
C GLU A 142 19.04 -1.06 -19.52
N ALA A 143 19.28 -2.30 -19.11
CA ALA A 143 18.97 -3.50 -19.87
C ALA A 143 17.47 -3.85 -19.88
N VAL A 144 17.04 -4.70 -20.82
CA VAL A 144 15.66 -5.24 -20.90
C VAL A 144 15.19 -5.82 -19.55
N MET A 145 16.11 -6.41 -18.78
CA MET A 145 15.83 -6.97 -17.46
C MET A 145 15.42 -5.89 -16.43
N GLY A 146 15.97 -4.68 -16.52
CA GLY A 146 15.59 -3.55 -15.65
C GLY A 146 14.14 -3.11 -15.88
N TRP A 147 13.71 -3.04 -17.15
CA TRP A 147 12.31 -2.72 -17.49
C TRP A 147 11.33 -3.78 -17.00
N VAL A 148 11.69 -5.06 -17.08
CA VAL A 148 10.88 -6.15 -16.53
C VAL A 148 10.77 -6.01 -15.01
N HIS A 149 11.89 -5.78 -14.31
CA HIS A 149 11.89 -5.56 -12.86
C HIS A 149 10.98 -4.39 -12.47
N LEU A 150 11.09 -3.27 -13.19
CA LEU A 150 10.31 -2.07 -12.94
C LEU A 150 8.80 -2.32 -13.10
N ILE A 151 8.38 -3.01 -14.16
CA ILE A 151 6.97 -3.37 -14.38
C ILE A 151 6.47 -4.28 -13.26
N VAL A 152 7.27 -5.28 -12.87
CA VAL A 152 6.95 -6.21 -11.78
C VAL A 152 6.77 -5.45 -10.46
N ASP A 153 7.68 -4.51 -10.15
CA ASP A 153 7.59 -3.65 -8.97
C ASP A 153 6.34 -2.76 -8.99
N ILE A 154 6.02 -2.14 -10.12
CA ILE A 154 4.81 -1.32 -10.27
C ILE A 154 3.55 -2.17 -10.03
N LEU A 155 3.47 -3.35 -10.64
CA LEU A 155 2.33 -4.26 -10.47
C LEU A 155 2.24 -4.73 -9.01
N HIS A 156 3.36 -5.07 -8.37
CA HIS A 156 3.41 -5.46 -6.97
C HIS A 156 2.93 -4.33 -6.05
N LEU A 157 3.38 -3.09 -6.29
CA LEU A 157 3.00 -1.92 -5.52
C LEU A 157 1.51 -1.58 -5.68
N ILE A 158 0.99 -1.56 -6.90
CA ILE A 158 -0.42 -1.29 -7.17
C ILE A 158 -1.29 -2.39 -6.51
N ALA A 159 -0.95 -3.66 -6.67
CA ALA A 159 -1.72 -4.73 -6.05
C ALA A 159 -1.65 -4.66 -4.51
N SER A 160 -0.46 -4.42 -3.95
CA SER A 160 -0.29 -4.24 -2.50
C SER A 160 -1.09 -3.04 -1.98
N GLY A 161 -1.07 -1.92 -2.69
CA GLY A 161 -1.86 -0.74 -2.36
C GLY A 161 -3.36 -1.01 -2.39
N ALA A 162 -3.84 -1.78 -3.37
CA ALA A 162 -5.23 -2.20 -3.44
C ALA A 162 -5.63 -3.07 -2.23
N TRP A 163 -4.77 -4.01 -1.80
CA TRP A 163 -5.02 -4.80 -0.59
C TRP A 163 -5.07 -3.93 0.67
N VAL A 164 -4.06 -3.06 0.87
CA VAL A 164 -3.98 -2.16 2.03
C VAL A 164 -5.24 -1.31 2.14
N GLY A 165 -5.66 -0.67 1.05
CA GLY A 165 -6.84 0.18 1.10
C GLY A 165 -8.17 -0.57 1.16
N ALA A 166 -8.22 -1.82 0.67
CA ALA A 166 -9.36 -2.69 0.91
C ALA A 166 -9.52 -3.01 2.40
N LEU A 167 -8.42 -3.37 3.08
CA LEU A 167 -8.43 -3.61 4.52
C LEU A 167 -8.82 -2.33 5.28
N LEU A 168 -8.28 -1.18 4.90
CA LEU A 168 -8.67 0.09 5.49
C LEU A 168 -10.16 0.38 5.29
N GLY A 169 -10.68 0.24 4.07
CA GLY A 169 -12.08 0.46 3.75
C GLY A 169 -13.01 -0.49 4.51
N LEU A 170 -12.69 -1.78 4.54
CA LEU A 170 -13.43 -2.79 5.29
C LEU A 170 -13.37 -2.52 6.80
N LEU A 171 -12.19 -2.17 7.34
CA LEU A 171 -12.02 -1.83 8.75
C LEU A 171 -12.88 -0.62 9.13
N LEU A 172 -12.93 0.42 8.29
CA LEU A 172 -13.77 1.59 8.51
C LEU A 172 -15.27 1.22 8.50
N LEU A 173 -15.69 0.34 7.59
CA LEU A 173 -17.08 -0.15 7.54
C LEU A 173 -17.45 -0.95 8.80
N VAL A 174 -16.60 -1.89 9.21
CA VAL A 174 -16.89 -2.71 10.39
C VAL A 174 -16.73 -1.94 11.70
N SER A 175 -15.90 -0.90 11.76
CA SER A 175 -15.65 -0.11 12.98
C SER A 175 -16.75 0.90 13.31
N ARG A 176 -17.81 0.98 12.51
CA ARG A 176 -18.96 1.84 12.78
C ARG A 176 -19.55 1.52 14.18
N PRO A 177 -19.83 2.52 15.03
CA PRO A 177 -20.38 2.30 16.36
C PRO A 177 -21.67 1.49 16.31
N ALA A 178 -21.85 0.54 17.24
CA ALA A 178 -23.01 -0.37 17.24
C ALA A 178 -24.35 0.35 17.21
N ALA A 179 -24.47 1.51 17.87
CA ALA A 179 -25.66 2.36 17.87
C ALA A 179 -26.03 2.95 16.48
N ARG A 180 -25.14 2.87 15.49
CA ARG A 180 -25.32 3.37 14.12
C ARG A 180 -25.27 2.24 13.07
N VAL A 181 -25.30 0.99 13.50
CA VAL A 181 -25.35 -0.18 12.62
C VAL A 181 -26.82 -0.54 12.43
N ASP A 182 -27.33 -0.30 11.23
CA ASP A 182 -28.67 -0.70 10.79
C ASP A 182 -28.57 -1.86 9.77
N ALA A 183 -29.73 -2.42 9.40
CA ALA A 183 -29.80 -3.51 8.43
C ALA A 183 -29.20 -3.12 7.05
N ALA A 184 -29.34 -1.84 6.66
CA ALA A 184 -28.77 -1.33 5.42
C ALA A 184 -27.22 -1.36 5.43
N HIS A 185 -26.61 -0.96 6.54
CA HIS A 185 -25.16 -0.99 6.77
C HIS A 185 -24.62 -2.42 6.82
N LEU A 186 -25.34 -3.35 7.46
CA LEU A 186 -24.96 -4.76 7.50
C LEU A 186 -24.96 -5.38 6.09
N GLY A 187 -26.03 -5.13 5.31
CA GLY A 187 -26.11 -5.58 3.92
C GLY A 187 -25.04 -4.96 3.02
N LEU A 188 -24.71 -3.67 3.22
CA LEU A 188 -23.60 -3.02 2.53
C LEU A 188 -22.26 -3.68 2.89
N THR A 189 -22.01 -3.91 4.18
CA THR A 189 -20.76 -4.52 4.67
C THR A 189 -20.57 -5.92 4.10
N HIS A 190 -21.63 -6.75 4.08
CA HIS A 190 -21.59 -8.07 3.45
C HIS A 190 -21.29 -7.98 1.95
N ARG A 191 -21.97 -7.09 1.21
CA ARG A 191 -21.69 -6.88 -0.22
C ARG A 191 -20.25 -6.46 -0.48
N ALA A 192 -19.71 -5.56 0.34
CA ALA A 192 -18.33 -5.10 0.22
C ALA A 192 -17.33 -6.23 0.49
N LEU A 193 -17.56 -7.05 1.53
CA LEU A 193 -16.76 -8.26 1.83
C LEU A 193 -16.81 -9.27 0.68
N HIS A 194 -18.00 -9.56 0.17
CA HIS A 194 -18.19 -10.51 -0.93
C HIS A 194 -17.55 -10.00 -2.23
N GLY A 195 -17.76 -8.73 -2.59
CA GLY A 195 -17.17 -8.11 -3.78
C GLY A 195 -15.65 -8.06 -3.71
N PHE A 196 -15.09 -7.81 -2.52
CA PHE A 196 -13.65 -7.89 -2.31
C PHE A 196 -13.10 -9.32 -2.49
N GLY A 197 -13.86 -10.39 -2.21
CA GLY A 197 -13.37 -11.77 -2.39
C GLY A 197 -12.86 -12.08 -3.81
N ALA A 198 -13.53 -11.57 -4.85
CA ALA A 198 -13.11 -11.75 -6.24
C ALA A 198 -11.84 -10.93 -6.56
N ILE A 199 -11.87 -9.62 -6.26
CA ILE A 199 -10.76 -8.70 -6.52
C ILE A 199 -9.54 -9.05 -5.69
N GLY A 200 -9.75 -9.43 -4.44
CA GLY A 200 -8.72 -9.92 -3.52
C GLY A 200 -7.98 -11.13 -4.07
N THR A 201 -8.64 -12.03 -4.80
CA THR A 201 -7.97 -13.16 -5.46
C THR A 201 -6.98 -12.68 -6.52
N VAL A 202 -7.40 -11.73 -7.36
CA VAL A 202 -6.55 -11.15 -8.42
C VAL A 202 -5.39 -10.36 -7.80
N VAL A 203 -5.66 -9.60 -6.74
CA VAL A 203 -4.66 -8.84 -5.99
C VAL A 203 -3.62 -9.77 -5.37
N VAL A 204 -4.07 -10.79 -4.64
CA VAL A 204 -3.19 -11.79 -4.00
C VAL A 204 -2.37 -12.55 -5.05
N GLY A 205 -3.00 -12.98 -6.14
CA GLY A 205 -2.31 -13.66 -7.24
C GLY A 205 -1.23 -12.78 -7.87
N THR A 206 -1.55 -11.51 -8.13
CA THR A 206 -0.58 -10.53 -8.65
C THR A 206 0.59 -10.36 -7.68
N ILE A 207 0.34 -10.18 -6.38
CA ILE A 207 1.39 -10.02 -5.36
C ILE A 207 2.27 -11.26 -5.24
N LEU A 208 1.66 -12.46 -5.30
CA LEU A 208 2.40 -13.72 -5.25
C LEU A 208 3.32 -13.86 -6.46
N VAL A 209 2.80 -13.70 -7.68
CA VAL A 209 3.58 -13.85 -8.91
C VAL A 209 4.69 -12.82 -8.97
N THR A 210 4.36 -11.54 -8.78
CA THR A 210 5.36 -10.45 -8.80
C THR A 210 6.37 -10.58 -7.67
N GLY A 211 5.95 -11.04 -6.48
CA GLY A 211 6.83 -11.28 -5.34
C GLY A 211 7.82 -12.42 -5.58
N LEU A 212 7.41 -13.49 -6.26
CA LEU A 212 8.30 -14.58 -6.68
C LEU A 212 9.31 -14.10 -7.72
N VAL A 213 8.86 -13.33 -8.71
CA VAL A 213 9.75 -12.76 -9.74
C VAL A 213 10.78 -11.83 -9.10
N ASN A 214 10.34 -10.90 -8.23
CA ASN A 214 11.25 -10.03 -7.48
C ASN A 214 12.22 -10.81 -6.58
N GLY A 215 11.73 -11.85 -5.90
CA GLY A 215 12.58 -12.72 -5.07
C GLY A 215 13.67 -13.40 -5.89
N TRP A 216 13.33 -13.91 -7.08
CA TRP A 216 14.32 -14.46 -8.00
C TRP A 216 15.31 -13.38 -8.44
N MET A 217 14.84 -12.24 -8.93
CA MET A 217 15.71 -11.19 -9.48
C MET A 217 16.66 -10.58 -8.43
N LEU A 218 16.20 -10.38 -7.19
CA LEU A 218 16.98 -9.73 -6.13
C LEU A 218 17.88 -10.67 -5.34
N VAL A 219 17.48 -11.94 -5.17
CA VAL A 219 18.27 -12.92 -4.39
C VAL A 219 19.02 -13.87 -5.30
N GLY A 220 18.37 -14.40 -6.34
CA GLY A 220 18.89 -15.49 -7.15
C GLY A 220 18.88 -16.84 -6.43
N ILE A 221 18.78 -17.93 -7.20
CA ILE A 221 18.69 -19.30 -6.65
C ILE A 221 19.98 -19.69 -5.89
N GLY A 222 21.13 -19.16 -6.31
CA GLY A 222 22.44 -19.45 -5.71
C GLY A 222 22.65 -18.88 -4.29
N ASN A 223 21.90 -17.84 -3.89
CA ASN A 223 22.06 -17.18 -2.59
C ASN A 223 21.01 -17.62 -1.55
N LEU A 224 20.16 -18.61 -1.87
CA LEU A 224 19.11 -19.06 -0.95
C LEU A 224 19.66 -19.58 0.38
N ALA A 225 20.80 -20.28 0.34
CA ALA A 225 21.43 -20.84 1.54
C ALA A 225 22.03 -19.78 2.47
N THR A 226 22.38 -18.60 1.95
CA THR A 226 22.99 -17.50 2.73
C THR A 226 21.96 -16.51 3.27
N LEU A 227 20.69 -16.59 2.83
CA LEU A 227 19.61 -15.71 3.29
C LEU A 227 19.49 -15.65 4.82
N PRO A 228 19.46 -16.77 5.59
CA PRO A 228 19.28 -16.70 7.03
C PRO A 228 20.44 -16.03 7.76
N ALA A 229 21.63 -16.00 7.14
CA ALA A 229 22.83 -15.42 7.72
C ALA A 229 22.93 -13.90 7.54
N THR A 230 22.11 -13.30 6.67
CA THR A 230 22.15 -11.86 6.37
C THR A 230 20.93 -11.14 6.94
N LEU A 231 21.09 -9.87 7.35
CA LEU A 231 19.96 -9.06 7.80
C LEU A 231 18.89 -8.92 6.69
N TYR A 232 19.31 -8.72 5.44
CA TYR A 232 18.41 -8.67 4.29
C TYR A 232 17.54 -9.94 4.20
N GLY A 233 18.17 -11.12 4.27
CA GLY A 233 17.44 -12.38 4.16
C GLY A 233 16.55 -12.68 5.37
N GLN A 234 16.95 -12.30 6.59
CA GLN A 234 16.10 -12.41 7.78
C GLN A 234 14.83 -11.54 7.66
N LEU A 235 14.96 -10.29 7.21
CA LEU A 235 13.82 -9.40 6.99
C LEU A 235 12.91 -9.91 5.85
N LEU A 236 13.50 -10.48 4.79
CA LEU A 236 12.75 -11.10 3.69
C LEU A 236 11.98 -12.34 4.16
N ILE A 237 12.60 -13.21 4.96
CA ILE A 237 11.95 -14.40 5.54
C ILE A 237 10.79 -13.97 6.44
N ALA A 238 10.99 -12.95 7.29
CA ALA A 238 9.93 -12.40 8.13
C ALA A 238 8.76 -11.84 7.28
N LYS A 239 9.06 -11.13 6.19
CA LYS A 239 8.03 -10.64 5.25
C LYS A 239 7.24 -11.80 4.63
N LEU A 240 7.91 -12.87 4.21
CA LEU A 240 7.27 -14.05 3.62
C LEU A 240 6.40 -14.80 4.64
N ALA A 241 6.87 -14.96 5.88
CA ALA A 241 6.11 -15.57 6.95
C ALA A 241 4.82 -14.78 7.26
N LEU A 242 4.92 -13.44 7.34
CA LEU A 242 3.76 -12.57 7.50
C LEU A 242 2.80 -12.66 6.31
N PHE A 243 3.32 -12.72 5.07
CA PHE A 243 2.51 -12.89 3.88
C PHE A 243 1.71 -14.20 3.91
N VAL A 244 2.35 -15.33 4.28
CA VAL A 244 1.67 -16.63 4.44
C VAL A 244 0.61 -16.56 5.54
N ALA A 245 0.91 -15.94 6.68
CA ALA A 245 -0.07 -15.74 7.75
C ALA A 245 -1.29 -14.92 7.25
N MET A 246 -1.04 -13.86 6.48
CA MET A 246 -2.10 -13.06 5.86
C MET A 246 -2.93 -13.85 4.85
N LEU A 247 -2.35 -14.77 4.07
CA LEU A 247 -3.11 -15.67 3.19
C LEU A 247 -4.04 -16.59 4.01
N GLY A 248 -3.56 -17.09 5.15
CA GLY A 248 -4.37 -17.86 6.09
C GLY A 248 -5.55 -17.05 6.64
N LEU A 249 -5.30 -15.82 7.07
CA LEU A 249 -6.33 -14.91 7.56
C LEU A 249 -7.33 -14.52 6.46
N ALA A 250 -6.86 -14.16 5.26
CA ALA A 250 -7.71 -13.84 4.12
C ALA A 250 -8.60 -15.04 3.72
N SER A 251 -8.05 -16.26 3.79
CA SER A 251 -8.81 -17.49 3.56
C SER A 251 -9.86 -17.71 4.65
N LEU A 252 -9.51 -17.49 5.92
CA LEU A 252 -10.45 -17.56 7.05
C LEU A 252 -11.58 -16.54 6.88
N ASN A 253 -11.25 -15.32 6.48
CA ASN A 253 -12.20 -14.24 6.23
C ASN A 253 -13.16 -14.60 5.09
N ARG A 254 -12.65 -15.15 3.98
CA ARG A 254 -13.46 -15.52 2.82
C ARG A 254 -14.35 -16.73 3.07
N PHE A 255 -13.82 -17.80 3.63
CA PHE A 255 -14.50 -19.10 3.67
C PHE A 255 -15.26 -19.37 4.96
N ARG A 256 -14.94 -18.66 6.06
CA ARG A 256 -15.62 -18.86 7.34
C ARG A 256 -16.30 -17.61 7.87
N LEU A 257 -15.58 -16.49 8.00
CA LEU A 257 -16.11 -15.31 8.69
C LEU A 257 -17.15 -14.57 7.85
N THR A 258 -16.92 -14.39 6.55
CA THR A 258 -17.91 -13.73 5.67
C THR A 258 -19.22 -14.53 5.56
N PRO A 259 -19.21 -15.87 5.31
CA PRO A 259 -20.43 -16.67 5.32
C PRO A 259 -21.09 -16.80 6.71
N ALA A 260 -20.31 -16.80 7.79
CA ALA A 260 -20.88 -16.76 9.15
C ALA A 260 -21.57 -15.42 9.42
N PHE A 261 -21.00 -14.31 8.97
CA PHE A 261 -21.59 -12.99 9.08
C PHE A 261 -22.92 -12.89 8.31
N GLU A 262 -22.97 -13.40 7.09
CA GLU A 262 -24.21 -13.49 6.30
C GLU A 262 -25.32 -14.24 7.05
N ARG A 263 -25.01 -15.43 7.57
CA ARG A 263 -25.96 -16.21 8.37
C ARG A 263 -26.40 -15.48 9.64
N SER A 264 -25.49 -14.76 10.29
CA SER A 264 -25.79 -14.00 11.50
C SER A 264 -26.71 -12.80 11.25
N ILE A 265 -26.64 -12.20 10.06
CA ILE A 265 -27.56 -11.14 9.63
C ILE A 265 -28.96 -11.73 9.45
N ALA A 266 -29.07 -12.89 8.81
CA ALA A 266 -30.37 -13.56 8.59
C ALA A 266 -31.04 -14.01 9.90
N ALA A 267 -30.25 -14.27 10.95
CA ALA A 267 -30.71 -14.70 12.27
C ALA A 267 -30.89 -13.55 13.29
N ASP A 268 -30.65 -12.30 12.90
CA ASP A 268 -30.66 -11.10 13.77
C ASP A 268 -29.71 -11.18 15.00
N ASP A 269 -28.66 -12.02 14.94
CA ASP A 269 -27.63 -12.18 15.97
C ASP A 269 -26.21 -11.91 15.41
N HIS A 270 -26.04 -10.70 14.87
CA HIS A 270 -24.85 -10.33 14.11
C HIS A 270 -23.68 -9.82 14.96
N LYS A 271 -23.85 -9.63 16.27
CA LYS A 271 -22.84 -8.99 17.15
C LYS A 271 -21.55 -9.81 17.24
N GLY A 272 -21.68 -11.12 17.47
CA GLY A 272 -20.53 -12.02 17.61
C GLY A 272 -19.74 -12.16 16.31
N ALA A 273 -20.43 -12.39 15.19
CA ALA A 273 -19.81 -12.51 13.87
C ALA A 273 -19.11 -11.21 13.42
N LEU A 274 -19.73 -10.05 13.69
CA LEU A 274 -19.12 -8.74 13.43
C LEU A 274 -17.87 -8.52 14.30
N GLY A 275 -17.90 -8.94 15.57
CA GLY A 275 -16.73 -8.92 16.45
C GLY A 275 -15.57 -9.75 15.92
N ALA A 276 -15.83 -10.98 15.49
CA ALA A 276 -14.81 -11.85 14.90
C ALA A 276 -14.22 -11.26 13.61
N LEU A 277 -15.05 -10.68 12.74
CA LEU A 277 -14.60 -9.96 11.54
C LEU A 277 -13.70 -8.76 11.88
N ARG A 278 -14.08 -7.96 12.88
CA ARG A 278 -13.26 -6.82 13.34
C ARG A 278 -11.89 -7.28 13.81
N THR A 279 -11.82 -8.34 14.62
CA THR A 279 -10.54 -8.86 15.11
C THR A 279 -9.69 -9.41 13.97
N SER A 280 -10.28 -10.17 13.04
CA SER A 280 -9.53 -10.69 11.88
C SER A 280 -8.98 -9.55 11.02
N LEU A 281 -9.80 -8.55 10.68
CA LEU A 281 -9.38 -7.39 9.90
C LEU A 281 -8.31 -6.55 10.63
N ALA A 282 -8.41 -6.40 11.95
CA ALA A 282 -7.41 -5.70 12.74
C ALA A 282 -6.06 -6.44 12.74
N ILE A 283 -6.06 -7.77 12.89
CA ILE A 283 -4.85 -8.59 12.81
C ILE A 283 -4.24 -8.53 11.40
N GLU A 284 -5.05 -8.67 10.34
CA GLU A 284 -4.58 -8.54 8.96
C GLU A 284 -3.97 -7.15 8.71
N THR A 285 -4.61 -6.09 9.20
CA THR A 285 -4.10 -4.73 9.09
C THR A 285 -2.76 -4.59 9.83
N ALA A 286 -2.63 -5.16 11.03
CA ALA A 286 -1.37 -5.16 11.77
C ALA A 286 -0.25 -5.91 11.01
N CYS A 287 -0.56 -7.05 10.40
CA CYS A 287 0.40 -7.78 9.54
C CYS A 287 0.83 -6.94 8.34
N VAL A 288 -0.10 -6.26 7.66
CA VAL A 288 0.22 -5.36 6.54
C VAL A 288 1.12 -4.22 6.98
N ILE A 289 0.79 -3.55 8.10
CA ILE A 289 1.61 -2.47 8.64
C ILE A 289 3.03 -2.97 8.97
N ALA A 290 3.16 -4.17 9.57
CA ALA A 290 4.46 -4.78 9.81
C ALA A 290 5.21 -5.07 8.50
N VAL A 291 4.54 -5.62 7.48
CA VAL A 291 5.13 -5.86 6.15
C VAL A 291 5.62 -4.55 5.52
N LEU A 292 4.85 -3.46 5.59
CA LEU A 292 5.29 -2.16 5.09
C LEU A 292 6.52 -1.64 5.83
N GLY A 293 6.61 -1.86 7.14
CA GLY A 293 7.80 -1.55 7.94
C GLY A 293 9.02 -2.35 7.50
N LEU A 294 8.87 -3.66 7.31
CA LEU A 294 9.94 -4.53 6.81
C LEU A 294 10.41 -4.12 5.42
N ILE A 295 9.50 -3.77 4.50
CA ILE A 295 9.86 -3.33 3.14
C ILE A 295 10.55 -1.96 3.17
N ALA A 296 10.10 -1.05 4.04
CA ALA A 296 10.76 0.24 4.23
C ALA A 296 12.20 0.09 4.69
N TRP A 297 12.47 -0.89 5.57
CA TRP A 297 13.80 -1.23 6.02
C TRP A 297 14.62 -1.96 4.95
N LEU A 298 14.05 -2.97 4.29
CA LEU A 298 14.71 -3.66 3.18
C LEU A 298 15.14 -2.69 2.07
N GLY A 299 14.34 -1.65 1.81
CA GLY A 299 14.65 -0.63 0.81
C GLY A 299 15.84 0.28 1.14
N THR A 300 16.48 0.13 2.30
CA THR A 300 17.75 0.81 2.63
C THR A 300 18.96 -0.14 2.61
N LEU A 301 18.75 -1.42 2.32
CA LEU A 301 19.80 -2.45 2.27
C LEU A 301 20.07 -2.85 0.82
N ALA A 302 21.33 -3.14 0.51
CA ALA A 302 21.72 -3.69 -0.79
C ALA A 302 21.27 -5.17 -0.91
N PRO A 303 20.62 -5.58 -2.01
CA PRO A 303 20.19 -6.95 -2.22
C PRO A 303 21.38 -7.87 -2.53
N PRO A 304 21.32 -9.17 -2.17
CA PRO A 304 22.43 -10.11 -2.38
C PRO A 304 22.93 -10.19 -3.83
N ALA A 305 22.04 -10.08 -4.82
CA ALA A 305 22.42 -10.13 -6.24
C ALA A 305 23.25 -8.93 -6.70
N SER A 306 23.22 -7.80 -5.98
CA SER A 306 24.02 -6.60 -6.30
C SER A 306 25.45 -6.63 -5.77
N ALA A 307 25.79 -7.64 -4.97
CA ALA A 307 27.12 -7.83 -4.39
C ALA A 307 28.03 -8.77 -5.21
N MET A 308 27.59 -9.16 -6.42
CA MET A 308 28.34 -10.00 -7.37
C MET A 308 28.93 -9.16 -8.51
#